data_AF-A0A286T8E4-F1
#
_entry.id   AF-A0A286T8E4-F1
#
_cell.length_a   1.000
_cell.length_b   1.000
_cell.length_c   1.000
_cell.angle_alpha   90.00
_cell.angle_beta   90.00
_cell.angle_gamma   90.00
#
_symmetry.space_group_name_H-M   'P 1'
#
loop_
_entity.id
_entity.type
_entity.pdbx_description
1 polymer ?
#
loop_
_entity_poly.entity_id
_entity_poly.type
_entity_poly.pdbx_seq_one_letter_code
_entity_poly.pdbx_strand_id
1 'polypeptide(L)' 'IQQQPLIEEYSTDYEFKHDEYHYKLDLAFGTYRDDDGMPYVFPVVKNVEKILASDSHL' A
#
# COMPACT_ATOMS: atom_id res chain seq x y z
N ILE A 1 -3.86 -15.44 24.57
CA ILE A 1 -3.33 -15.22 23.19
C ILE A 1 -2.19 -14.25 23.34
N GLN A 2 -0.95 -14.69 23.10
CA GLN A 2 0.23 -13.83 23.20
C GLN A 2 0.40 -13.12 21.85
N GLN A 3 0.36 -11.78 21.84
CA GLN A 3 0.63 -11.03 20.62
C GLN A 3 2.09 -11.22 20.23
N GLN A 4 2.31 -11.67 19.00
CA GLN A 4 3.65 -11.69 18.42
C GLN A 4 4.08 -10.27 18.08
N PRO A 5 5.37 -9.94 18.22
CA PRO A 5 5.88 -8.64 17.81
C PRO A 5 5.61 -8.44 16.31
N LEU A 6 5.31 -7.19 15.94
CA LEU A 6 5.20 -6.81 14.54
C LEU A 6 6.54 -7.07 13.85
N ILE A 7 6.48 -7.47 12.58
CA ILE A 7 7.69 -7.42 11.74
C ILE A 7 8.14 -5.96 11.61
N GLU A 8 9.45 -5.76 11.49
CA GLU A 8 10.13 -4.47 11.61
C GLU A 8 9.53 -3.42 10.65
N GLU A 9 9.20 -3.83 9.43
CA GLU A 9 8.63 -2.97 8.39
C GLU A 9 7.31 -2.30 8.82
N TYR A 10 6.48 -3.00 9.60
CA TYR A 10 5.23 -2.41 10.11
C TYR A 10 5.46 -1.45 11.28
N SER A 11 6.56 -1.61 12.03
CA SER A 11 6.96 -0.62 13.03
C SER A 11 7.39 0.68 12.37
N THR A 12 8.21 0.58 11.31
CA THR A 12 8.67 1.75 10.54
C THR A 12 7.51 2.48 9.85
N ASP A 13 6.53 1.75 9.31
CA ASP A 13 5.29 2.33 8.77
C ASP A 13 4.52 3.13 9.82
N TYR A 14 4.40 2.58 11.03
CA TYR A 14 3.73 3.24 12.14
C TYR A 14 4.45 4.55 12.50
N GLU A 15 5.77 4.53 12.62
CA GLU A 15 6.58 5.71 12.89
C GLU A 15 6.44 6.75 11.77
N PHE A 16 6.54 6.32 10.51
CA PHE A 16 6.35 7.19 9.35
C PHE A 16 4.98 7.87 9.39
N LYS A 17 3.90 7.16 9.71
CA LYS A 17 2.54 7.73 9.79
C LYS A 17 2.37 8.76 10.90
N HIS A 18 3.08 8.60 12.02
CA HIS A 18 2.98 9.49 13.19
C HIS A 18 4.01 10.62 13.20
N ASP A 19 4.95 10.65 12.25
CA ASP A 19 5.87 11.78 12.06
C ASP A 19 5.13 13.01 11.51
N GLU A 20 5.28 14.17 12.15
CA GLU A 20 4.65 15.44 11.74
C GLU A 20 5.48 16.22 10.69
N TYR A 21 6.70 15.77 10.38
CA TYR A 21 7.55 16.43 9.41
C TYR A 21 6.95 16.34 7.98
N HIS A 22 6.73 17.51 7.37
CA HIS A 22 6.01 17.61 6.10
C HIS A 22 6.75 17.00 4.89
N TYR A 23 8.08 16.90 4.95
CA TYR A 23 8.91 16.38 3.86
C TYR A 23 9.52 15.01 4.17
N LYS A 24 8.86 14.23 5.04
CA LYS A 24 9.24 12.84 5.33
C LYS A 24 9.11 11.96 4.08
N LEU A 25 9.99 10.97 3.95
CA LEU A 25 10.00 10.02 2.84
C LEU A 25 9.83 8.60 3.36
N ASP A 26 8.92 7.84 2.74
CA ASP A 26 8.74 6.41 3.02
C ASP A 26 9.64 5.59 2.09
N LEU A 27 10.65 4.94 2.67
CA LEU A 27 11.56 4.00 2.01
C LEU A 27 11.46 2.59 2.60
N ALA A 28 10.50 2.35 3.50
CA ALA A 28 10.36 1.10 4.23
C ALA A 28 9.76 0.00 3.35
N PHE A 29 8.84 0.37 2.45
CA PHE A 29 8.18 -0.58 1.55
C PHE A 29 8.73 -0.52 0.13
N GLY A 30 9.10 -1.69 -0.41
CA GLY A 30 9.41 -1.87 -1.84
C GLY A 30 8.20 -1.80 -2.78
N THR A 31 7.11 -1.16 -2.36
CA THR A 31 5.88 -1.04 -3.16
C THR A 31 5.97 0.15 -4.11
N TYR A 32 5.57 -0.06 -5.35
CA TYR A 32 5.55 1.01 -6.35
C TYR A 32 4.59 2.14 -5.94
N ARG A 33 5.02 3.37 -6.21
CA ARG A 33 4.27 4.62 -6.02
C ARG A 33 4.30 5.41 -7.31
N ASP A 34 3.28 6.22 -7.55
CA ASP A 34 3.32 7.19 -8.65
C ASP A 34 4.18 8.41 -8.30
N ASP A 35 4.26 9.35 -9.24
CA ASP A 35 5.06 10.57 -9.12
C ASP A 35 4.62 11.48 -7.95
N ASP A 36 3.38 11.31 -7.47
CA ASP A 36 2.82 12.03 -6.32
C ASP A 36 3.01 11.26 -4.99
N GLY A 37 3.69 10.10 -5.01
CA GLY A 37 3.93 9.27 -3.84
C GLY A 37 2.71 8.45 -3.40
N MET A 38 1.69 8.31 -4.24
CA MET A 38 0.46 7.58 -3.95
C MET A 38 0.53 6.11 -4.40
N PRO A 39 -0.27 5.21 -3.79
CA PRO A 39 -0.39 3.83 -4.27
C PRO A 39 -0.89 3.80 -5.71
N TYR A 40 -0.12 3.17 -6.60
CA TYR A 40 -0.45 3.11 -8.02
C TYR A 40 -1.08 1.76 -8.39
N VAL A 41 -2.29 1.84 -8.97
CA VAL A 41 -2.98 0.68 -9.55
C VAL A 41 -2.94 0.79 -11.06
N PHE A 42 -2.33 -0.21 -11.70
CA PHE A 42 -2.16 -0.24 -13.15
C PHE A 42 -3.52 -0.18 -13.88
N PRO A 43 -3.63 0.60 -14.99
CA PRO A 43 -4.87 0.69 -15.77
C PRO A 43 -5.39 -0.68 -16.26
N VAL A 44 -4.48 -1.59 -16.61
CA VAL A 44 -4.84 -2.96 -17.02
C VAL A 44 -5.52 -3.74 -15.89
N VAL A 45 -5.04 -3.60 -14.66
CA VAL A 45 -5.63 -4.24 -13.48
C VAL A 45 -7.04 -3.71 -13.26
N LYS A 46 -7.23 -2.38 -13.29
CA LYS A 46 -8.56 -1.76 -13.19
C LYS A 46 -9.54 -2.27 -14.26
N ASN A 47 -9.06 -2.52 -15.47
CA ASN A 47 -9.90 -3.06 -16.54
C ASN A 47 -10.30 -4.51 -16.28
N VAL A 48 -9.35 -5.34 -15.86
CA VAL A 48 -9.60 -6.74 -15.52
C VAL A 48 -10.53 -6.85 -14.31
N GLU A 49 -10.35 -6.04 -13.28
CA GLU A 49 -11.24 -5.99 -12.11
C GLU A 49 -12.69 -5.71 -12.50
N LYS A 50 -12.92 -4.77 -13.45
CA LYS A 50 -14.26 -4.49 -13.97
C LYS A 50 -14.85 -5.68 -14.72
N ILE A 51 -14.05 -6.35 -15.55
CA ILE A 51 -14.48 -7.54 -16.30
C ILE A 51 -14.91 -8.62 -15.30
N LEU A 52 -14.06 -8.94 -14.33
CA LEU A 52 -14.33 -9.95 -13.31
C LEU A 52 -15.55 -9.60 -12.45
N ALA A 53 -15.70 -8.33 -12.08
CA ALA A 53 -16.86 -7.87 -11.31
C ALA A 53 -18.18 -7.94 -12.10
N SER A 54 -18.11 -7.88 -13.44
CA SER A 54 -19.27 -7.98 -14.34
C SER A 54 -19.58 -9.40 -14.80
N ASP A 55 -18.68 -10.35 -14.55
CA ASP A 55 -18.85 -11.73 -14.98
C ASP A 55 -19.79 -12.46 -14.00
N SER A 56 -21.00 -12.76 -14.48
CA SER A 56 -22.02 -13.48 -13.71
C SER A 56 -21.78 -15.00 -13.60
N HIS A 57 -20.72 -15.51 -14.23
CA HIS A 57 -20.37 -16.94 -14.24
C HIS A 57 -19.20 -17.28 -13.31
N LEU A 58 -18.65 -16.30 -12.60
CA LEU A 58 -17.74 -16.45 -11.45
C LEU A 58 -18.52 -16.71 -10.16
#